data_AF-A0A3M8UW42-F1
#
_entry.id   AF-A0A3M8UW42-F1
#
_cell.length_a   1.000
_cell.length_b   1.000
_cell.length_c   1.000
_cell.angle_alpha   90.00
_cell.angle_beta   90.00
_cell.angle_gamma   90.00
#
_symmetry.space_group_name_H-M   'P 1'
#
loop_
_entity.id
_entity.type
_entity.pdbx_description
1 polymer ?
#
loop_
_entity_poly.entity_id
_entity_poly.type
_entity_poly.pdbx_seq_one_letter_code
_entity_poly.pdbx_strand_id
1 'polypeptide(L)' 'MPQDRAQGSHRDSATDVRDFFTPRAADWDSRFPDDGPAYAAAVADLGLRPGDAVLDAGCGTGRALPALRAAVG' A
#
# COMPACT_ATOMS: atom_id res chain seq x y z
N MET A 1 8.88 33.79 -29.64
CA MET A 1 8.18 33.17 -28.49
C MET A 1 8.24 31.66 -28.67
N PRO A 2 9.18 30.92 -28.03
CA PRO A 2 9.03 29.48 -27.91
C PRO A 2 7.95 29.21 -26.86
N GLN A 3 7.04 28.31 -27.20
CA GLN A 3 5.82 28.03 -26.47
C GLN A 3 6.14 27.37 -25.12
N ASP A 4 5.66 28.00 -24.05
CA ASP A 4 5.61 27.47 -22.69
C ASP A 4 4.79 26.17 -22.68
N ARG A 5 5.46 25.03 -22.52
CA ARG A 5 4.79 23.74 -22.27
C ARG A 5 4.56 23.58 -20.77
N ALA A 6 3.72 24.43 -20.20
CA ALA A 6 3.06 24.13 -18.94
C ALA A 6 1.95 23.10 -19.19
N GLN A 7 2.33 21.83 -19.28
CA GLN A 7 1.42 20.72 -18.97
C GLN A 7 1.98 19.97 -17.77
N GLY A 8 1.73 20.51 -16.57
CA GLY A 8 1.91 19.79 -15.32
C GLY A 8 0.79 18.74 -15.19
N SER A 9 1.10 17.49 -15.54
CA SER A 9 0.28 16.34 -15.14
C SER A 9 0.13 16.38 -13.61
N HIS A 10 -1.11 16.45 -13.09
CA HIS A 10 -1.40 16.28 -11.66
C HIS A 10 -1.14 14.83 -11.25
N ARG A 11 0.13 14.45 -11.18
CA ARG A 11 0.58 13.28 -10.43
C ARG A 11 0.84 13.79 -9.03
N ASP A 12 0.19 13.17 -8.04
CA ASP A 12 0.54 13.39 -6.65
C ASP A 12 2.04 13.13 -6.50
N SER A 13 2.78 14.15 -6.04
CA SER A 13 4.20 13.97 -5.77
C SER A 13 4.35 13.00 -4.60
N ALA A 14 5.49 12.32 -4.51
CA ALA A 14 5.77 11.48 -3.35
C ALA A 14 5.68 12.26 -2.02
N THR A 15 6.01 13.56 -2.05
CA THR A 15 5.81 14.48 -0.92
C THR A 15 4.33 14.66 -0.60
N ASP A 16 3.49 14.99 -1.59
CA ASP A 16 2.05 15.20 -1.40
C ASP A 16 1.38 13.96 -0.78
N VAL A 17 1.75 12.77 -1.26
CA VAL A 17 1.28 11.49 -0.72
C VAL A 17 1.72 11.30 0.73
N ARG A 18 3.00 11.55 1.04
CA ARG A 18 3.51 11.40 2.42
C ARG A 18 2.85 12.37 3.38
N ASP A 19 2.65 13.62 2.97
CA ASP A 19 2.00 14.65 3.80
C ASP A 19 0.54 14.30 4.09
N PHE A 20 -0.12 13.60 3.16
CA PHE A 20 -1.46 13.07 3.40
C PHE A 20 -1.47 11.89 4.38
N PHE A 21 -0.65 10.86 4.16
CA PHE A 21 -0.75 9.61 4.92
C PHE A 21 -0.04 9.66 6.28
N THR A 22 1.08 10.37 6.41
CA THR A 22 1.90 10.41 7.65
C THR A 22 1.09 10.76 8.89
N PRO A 23 0.35 11.89 8.95
CA PRO A 23 -0.40 12.24 10.16
C PRO A 23 -1.58 11.31 10.43
N ARG A 24 -2.02 10.52 9.44
CA ARG A 24 -3.18 9.61 9.55
C ARG A 24 -2.79 8.19 9.96
N ALA A 25 -1.51 7.83 9.85
CA ALA A 25 -1.03 6.47 10.06
C ALA A 25 -1.37 5.94 11.47
N ALA A 26 -1.33 6.80 12.49
CA ALA A 26 -1.59 6.41 13.88
C ALA A 26 -2.99 5.79 14.12
N ASP A 27 -4.01 6.34 13.44
CA ASP A 27 -5.41 5.92 13.61
C ASP A 27 -5.96 5.24 12.35
N TRP A 28 -5.11 4.93 11.38
CA TRP A 28 -5.57 4.43 10.09
C TRP A 28 -6.35 3.13 10.22
N ASP A 29 -5.81 2.20 10.99
CA ASP A 29 -6.35 0.84 11.14
C ASP A 29 -7.70 0.86 11.89
N SER A 30 -7.89 1.78 12.83
CA SER A 30 -9.14 1.89 13.59
C SER A 30 -10.31 2.39 12.75
N ARG A 31 -10.03 3.11 11.66
CA ARG A 31 -11.05 3.57 10.70
C ARG A 31 -11.56 2.45 9.81
N PHE A 32 -10.78 1.39 9.65
CA PHE A 32 -11.05 0.29 8.72
C PHE A 32 -10.76 -1.07 9.39
N PRO A 33 -11.45 -1.41 10.48
CA PRO A 33 -11.11 -2.60 11.26
C PRO A 33 -11.33 -3.92 10.49
N ASP A 34 -12.20 -3.91 9.48
CA ASP A 34 -12.76 -5.13 8.88
C ASP A 34 -12.09 -5.55 7.55
N ASP A 35 -11.00 -4.91 7.12
CA ASP A 35 -10.39 -5.23 5.81
C ASP A 35 -9.43 -6.43 5.86
N GLY A 36 -9.21 -7.01 7.04
CA GLY A 36 -8.37 -8.20 7.21
C GLY A 36 -8.71 -9.37 6.25
N PRO A 37 -9.99 -9.76 6.14
CA PRO A 37 -10.43 -10.76 5.16
C PRO A 37 -10.13 -10.39 3.69
N ALA A 38 -10.19 -9.10 3.33
CA ALA A 38 -9.88 -8.67 1.97
C ALA A 38 -8.37 -8.84 1.65
N TYR A 39 -7.49 -8.52 2.61
CA TYR A 39 -6.06 -8.80 2.46
C TYR A 39 -5.78 -10.30 2.37
N ALA A 40 -6.45 -11.13 3.19
CA ALA A 40 -6.28 -12.58 3.13
C ALA A 40 -6.71 -13.17 1.78
N ALA A 41 -7.85 -12.72 1.24
CA ALA A 41 -8.32 -13.13 -0.09
C ALA A 41 -7.34 -12.69 -1.19
N ALA A 42 -6.88 -11.43 -1.17
CA ALA A 42 -5.93 -10.92 -2.14
C ALA A 42 -4.60 -11.72 -2.10
N VAL A 43 -4.10 -12.06 -0.91
CA VAL A 43 -2.88 -12.88 -0.77
C VAL A 43 -3.09 -14.30 -1.30
N ALA A 44 -4.27 -14.90 -1.09
CA ALA A 44 -4.59 -16.21 -1.65
C ALA A 44 -4.58 -16.19 -3.18
N ASP A 45 -5.10 -15.13 -3.80
CA ASP A 45 -5.13 -14.95 -5.26
C ASP A 45 -3.73 -14.80 -5.88
N LEU A 46 -2.72 -14.39 -5.09
CA LEU A 46 -1.32 -14.32 -5.56
C LEU A 46 -0.69 -15.70 -5.79
N GLY A 47 -1.25 -16.77 -5.21
CA GLY A 47 -0.73 -18.13 -5.37
C GLY A 47 0.67 -18.35 -4.77
N LEU A 48 1.03 -17.60 -3.73
CA LEU A 48 2.30 -17.72 -3.01
C LEU A 48 2.46 -19.11 -2.39
N ARG A 49 3.69 -19.58 -2.29
CA ARG A 49 4.03 -20.86 -1.67
C ARG A 49 4.93 -20.68 -0.45
N PRO A 50 4.92 -21.64 0.49
CA PRO A 50 5.88 -21.67 1.58
C PRO A 50 7.32 -21.61 1.05
N GLY A 51 8.13 -20.70 1.62
CA GLY A 51 9.50 -20.44 1.23
C GLY A 51 9.68 -19.35 0.16
N ASP A 52 8.61 -18.84 -0.45
CA ASP A 52 8.71 -17.72 -1.39
C ASP A 52 9.14 -16.41 -0.68
N ALA A 53 9.84 -15.54 -1.40
CA ALA A 53 10.20 -14.21 -0.91
C ALA A 53 9.19 -13.17 -1.42
N VAL A 54 8.71 -12.29 -0.53
CA VAL A 54 7.69 -11.28 -0.84
C VAL A 54 8.13 -9.88 -0.39
N LEU A 55 7.72 -8.87 -1.17
CA LEU A 55 7.89 -7.46 -0.86
C LEU A 55 6.52 -6.77 -0.91
N ASP A 56 6.13 -6.13 0.19
CA ASP A 56 4.98 -5.21 0.23
C ASP A 56 5.47 -3.76 0.06
N ALA A 57 5.33 -3.24 -1.17
CA ALA A 57 5.81 -1.91 -1.52
C ALA A 57 4.75 -0.85 -1.21
N GLY A 58 5.08 0.09 -0.31
CA GLY A 58 4.11 1.07 0.19
C GLY A 58 3.18 0.48 1.25
N CYS A 59 3.70 -0.42 2.09
CA CYS A 59 2.95 -1.21 3.07
C CYS A 59 2.13 -0.38 4.10
N GLY A 60 2.38 0.93 4.22
CA GLY A 60 1.66 1.79 5.16
C GLY A 60 1.80 1.29 6.59
N THR A 61 0.67 1.02 7.25
CA THR A 61 0.62 0.42 8.60
C THR A 61 0.91 -1.08 8.63
N GLY A 62 1.17 -1.70 7.47
CA GLY A 62 1.61 -3.10 7.36
C GLY A 62 0.47 -4.12 7.40
N ARG A 63 -0.77 -3.72 7.09
CA ARG A 63 -1.95 -4.58 7.25
C ARG A 63 -1.97 -5.84 6.40
N ALA A 64 -1.28 -5.85 5.26
CA ALA A 64 -1.13 -7.04 4.43
C ALA A 64 -0.07 -8.03 4.97
N LEU A 65 0.88 -7.56 5.80
CA LEU A 65 2.03 -8.33 6.24
C LEU A 65 1.67 -9.60 7.02
N PRO A 66 0.66 -9.63 7.92
CA PRO A 66 0.27 -10.87 8.58
C PRO A 66 -0.21 -11.95 7.61
N ALA A 67 -1.01 -11.58 6.61
CA ALA A 67 -1.50 -12.52 5.59
C ALA A 67 -0.36 -13.00 4.69
N LEU A 68 0.51 -12.09 4.23
CA LEU A 68 1.69 -12.42 3.43
C LEU A 68 2.63 -13.37 4.19
N ARG A 69 2.90 -13.10 5.47
CA ARG A 69 3.75 -13.93 6.30
C ARG A 69 3.17 -15.33 6.50
N ALA A 70 1.86 -15.43 6.75
CA ALA A 70 1.19 -16.72 6.90
C ALA A 70 1.26 -17.57 5.62
N ALA A 71 1.24 -16.94 4.44
CA ALA A 71 1.30 -17.64 3.16
C ALA A 71 2.69 -18.23 2.84
N VAL A 72 3.77 -17.53 3.21
CA VAL A 72 5.15 -17.94 2.86
C VAL A 72 5.91 -18.66 3.98
N GLY A 73 5.43 -18.60 5.23
CA GLY A 73 6.08 -19.21 6.40
C GLY A 73 7.06 -18.30 7.12
#